data_AF-A0A944G3S3-F1
#
_entry.id   AF-A0A944G3S3-F1
#
_cell.length_a   1.000
_cell.length_b   1.000
_cell.length_c   1.000
_cell.angle_alpha   90.00
_cell.angle_beta   90.00
_cell.angle_gamma   90.00
#
_symmetry.space_group_name_H-M   'P 1'
#
loop_
_entity.id
_entity.type
_entity.pdbx_description
1 polymer ?
#
loop_
_entity_poly.entity_id
_entity_poly.type
_entity_poly.pdbx_seq_one_letter_code
_entity_poly.pdbx_strand_id
1 'polypeptide(L)'
;MRKLLFAVLTLALSVAPFVASAQSKDMTREEWLKIENPDARHVAYINMSSDAKVSFWKDKFKDVKELKWSKAERKHIEKLEKFYIGNTDKFFSKDEKVRAESLEMLDKFSDEWTKTAEKEFGWSKEIMFHIIADGGEFTDEMLAKLRQ
;
A
#
# COMPACT_ATOMS: atom_id res chain seq x y z
N MET A 1 -36.27 -51.44 3.94
CA MET A 1 -35.66 -52.25 5.02
C MET A 1 -34.14 -52.07 4.97
N ARG A 2 -33.49 -51.89 6.15
CA ARG A 2 -32.03 -51.77 6.41
C ARG A 2 -31.41 -50.42 5.98
N LYS A 3 -30.69 -49.66 6.79
CA LYS A 3 -30.12 -49.84 8.14
C LYS A 3 -30.03 -48.45 8.82
N LEU A 4 -30.43 -48.38 10.09
CA LEU A 4 -30.04 -47.33 11.03
C LEU A 4 -28.54 -47.44 11.33
N LEU A 5 -27.83 -46.32 11.26
CA LEU A 5 -26.59 -46.08 12.00
C LEU A 5 -26.69 -44.66 12.57
N PHE A 6 -26.86 -44.60 13.89
CA PHE A 6 -26.58 -43.42 14.70
C PHE A 6 -25.09 -43.08 14.58
N ALA A 7 -24.74 -41.79 14.48
CA ALA A 7 -23.79 -41.14 15.38
C ALA A 7 -23.43 -39.70 14.94
N VAL A 8 -23.72 -38.78 15.87
CA VAL A 8 -22.91 -37.60 16.23
C VAL A 8 -22.98 -36.38 15.30
N LEU A 9 -23.91 -35.52 15.71
CA LEU A 9 -23.82 -34.07 15.76
C LEU A 9 -22.42 -33.57 16.20
N THR A 10 -21.75 -32.82 15.34
CA THR A 10 -20.87 -31.71 15.76
C THR A 10 -21.01 -30.58 14.75
N LEU A 11 -21.85 -29.60 15.09
CA LEU A 11 -21.65 -28.22 14.66
C LEU A 11 -20.26 -27.81 15.13
N ALA A 12 -19.27 -27.86 14.24
CA ALA A 12 -18.11 -27.00 14.40
C ALA A 12 -18.51 -25.66 13.79
N LEU A 13 -19.05 -24.76 14.64
CA LEU A 13 -18.73 -23.34 14.46
C LEU A 13 -17.19 -23.30 14.41
N SER A 14 -16.62 -23.14 13.23
CA SER A 14 -15.24 -22.69 13.14
C SER A 14 -15.25 -21.26 13.65
N VAL A 15 -15.06 -21.13 14.96
CA VAL A 15 -14.53 -19.92 15.57
C VAL A 15 -13.19 -19.74 14.87
N ALA A 16 -13.17 -18.89 13.84
CA ALA A 16 -11.92 -18.39 13.31
C ALA A 16 -11.18 -17.80 14.53
N PRO A 17 -9.98 -18.30 14.88
CA PRO A 17 -9.26 -17.70 15.97
C PRO A 17 -8.92 -16.29 15.50
N PHE A 18 -9.52 -15.30 16.18
CA PHE A 18 -9.06 -13.92 16.15
C PHE A 18 -7.66 -13.91 16.75
N VAL A 19 -6.65 -14.19 15.93
CA VAL A 19 -5.25 -13.97 16.27
C VAL A 19 -4.94 -12.54 15.88
N ALA A 20 -5.25 -11.61 16.77
CA ALA A 20 -4.49 -10.38 16.83
C ALA A 20 -3.12 -10.70 17.43
N SER A 21 -2.09 -10.10 16.83
CA SER A 21 -0.72 -9.89 17.31
C SER A 21 0.37 -10.91 16.91
N ALA A 22 1.40 -10.38 16.24
CA ALA A 22 2.79 -10.87 16.13
C ALA A 22 3.32 -11.50 14.82
N GLN A 23 2.83 -11.14 13.63
CA GLN A 23 3.53 -11.45 12.35
C GLN A 23 3.75 -10.24 11.43
N SER A 24 4.03 -9.04 11.96
CA SER A 24 4.12 -7.84 11.10
C SER A 24 5.53 -7.43 10.69
N LYS A 25 6.58 -7.84 11.41
CA LYS A 25 7.93 -7.28 11.17
C LYS A 25 8.43 -7.52 9.74
N ASP A 26 8.15 -8.70 9.20
CA ASP A 26 8.65 -9.15 7.89
C ASP A 26 7.49 -9.39 6.89
N MET A 27 6.33 -8.77 7.13
CA MET A 27 5.15 -8.91 6.29
C MET A 27 5.37 -8.30 4.90
N THR A 28 5.01 -9.05 3.86
CA THR A 28 5.03 -8.59 2.48
C THR A 28 3.79 -7.75 2.13
N ARG A 29 3.85 -6.97 1.05
CA ARG A 29 2.66 -6.25 0.55
C ARG A 29 1.55 -7.22 0.11
N GLU A 30 1.91 -8.36 -0.46
CA GLU A 30 0.93 -9.38 -0.88
C GLU A 30 0.14 -9.94 0.32
N GLU A 31 0.81 -10.20 1.44
CA GLU A 31 0.16 -10.63 2.68
C GLU A 31 -0.69 -9.50 3.27
N TRP A 32 -0.19 -8.26 3.25
CA TRP A 32 -0.92 -7.10 3.73
C TRP A 32 -2.22 -6.85 2.96
N LEU A 33 -2.23 -7.06 1.65
CA LEU A 33 -3.42 -6.92 0.79
C LEU A 33 -4.53 -7.93 1.14
N LYS A 34 -4.18 -9.09 1.73
CA LYS A 34 -5.15 -10.13 2.16
C LYS A 34 -5.89 -9.77 3.44
N ILE A 35 -5.45 -8.75 4.18
CA ILE A 35 -6.15 -8.29 5.38
C ILE A 35 -7.43 -7.55 4.94
N GLU A 36 -8.61 -8.01 5.31
CA GLU A 36 -9.86 -7.38 4.86
C GLU A 36 -10.20 -6.09 5.62
N ASN A 37 -9.88 -6.04 6.91
CA ASN A 37 -10.21 -4.92 7.78
C ASN A 37 -9.21 -3.75 7.59
N PRO A 38 -9.67 -2.53 7.25
CA PRO A 38 -8.79 -1.37 7.05
C PRO A 38 -7.99 -0.93 8.28
N ASP A 39 -8.59 -1.00 9.48
CA ASP A 39 -7.90 -0.66 10.73
C ASP A 39 -6.79 -1.67 11.02
N ALA A 40 -7.07 -2.96 10.76
CA ALA A 40 -6.07 -4.02 10.90
C ALA A 40 -4.93 -3.86 9.88
N ARG A 41 -5.22 -3.43 8.64
CA ARG A 41 -4.19 -3.08 7.64
C ARG A 41 -3.29 -1.96 8.15
N HIS A 42 -3.88 -0.89 8.70
CA HIS A 42 -3.13 0.23 9.22
C HIS A 42 -2.18 -0.20 10.35
N VAL A 43 -2.70 -0.97 11.32
CA VAL A 43 -1.90 -1.51 12.43
C VAL A 43 -0.80 -2.45 11.92
N ALA A 44 -1.09 -3.31 10.95
CA ALA A 44 -0.10 -4.21 10.36
C ALA A 44 1.06 -3.43 9.71
N TYR A 45 0.74 -2.40 8.92
CA TYR A 45 1.75 -1.53 8.29
C TYR A 45 2.60 -0.78 9.33
N ILE A 46 1.98 -0.19 10.37
CA ILE A 46 2.72 0.51 11.42
C ILE A 46 3.77 -0.41 12.05
N ASN A 47 3.39 -1.65 12.32
CA ASN A 47 4.23 -2.63 13.00
C ASN A 47 5.24 -3.36 12.08
N MET A 48 5.32 -3.02 10.78
CA MET A 48 6.37 -3.49 9.88
C MET A 48 7.74 -2.92 10.26
N SER A 49 8.80 -3.70 10.03
CA SER A 49 10.17 -3.21 10.08
C SER A 49 10.40 -2.16 8.99
N SER A 50 11.45 -1.33 9.12
CA SER A 50 11.81 -0.37 8.09
C SER A 50 12.09 -1.07 6.75
N ASP A 51 12.80 -2.20 6.75
CA ASP A 51 13.11 -2.97 5.55
C ASP A 51 11.86 -3.56 4.88
N ALA A 52 10.90 -4.04 5.67
CA ALA A 52 9.61 -4.48 5.17
C ALA A 52 8.82 -3.32 4.53
N LYS A 53 8.82 -2.13 5.15
CA LYS A 53 8.20 -0.93 4.55
C LYS A 53 8.88 -0.51 3.24
N VAL A 54 10.20 -0.59 3.15
CA VAL A 54 10.91 -0.33 1.88
C VAL A 54 10.48 -1.31 0.80
N SER A 55 10.43 -2.60 1.12
CA SER A 55 10.01 -3.64 0.19
C SER A 55 8.55 -3.44 -0.25
N PHE A 56 7.67 -3.13 0.71
CA PHE A 56 6.27 -2.80 0.46
C PHE A 56 6.10 -1.69 -0.59
N TRP A 57 6.83 -0.58 -0.45
CA TRP A 57 6.73 0.53 -1.39
C TRP A 57 7.38 0.24 -2.73
N LYS A 58 8.45 -0.57 -2.78
CA LYS A 58 9.03 -1.05 -4.05
C LYS A 58 8.02 -1.88 -4.83
N ASP A 59 7.32 -2.79 -4.17
CA ASP A 59 6.28 -3.61 -4.80
C ASP A 59 5.13 -2.73 -5.30
N LYS A 60 4.67 -1.77 -4.49
CA LYS A 60 3.65 -0.79 -4.90
C LYS A 60 4.07 0.00 -6.14
N PHE A 61 5.29 0.54 -6.18
CA PHE A 61 5.77 1.30 -7.34
C PHE A 61 5.95 0.42 -8.58
N LYS A 62 6.36 -0.84 -8.42
CA LYS A 62 6.42 -1.80 -9.52
C LYS A 62 5.03 -1.95 -10.16
N ASP A 63 4.01 -2.27 -9.38
CA ASP A 63 2.64 -2.47 -9.87
C ASP A 63 2.11 -1.19 -10.54
N VAL A 64 2.27 -0.03 -9.88
CA VAL A 64 1.81 1.25 -10.43
C VAL A 64 2.46 1.54 -11.77
N LYS A 65 3.77 1.30 -11.95
CA LYS A 65 4.47 1.55 -13.23
C LYS A 65 4.07 0.62 -14.37
N GLU A 66 3.36 -0.47 -14.08
CA GLU A 66 2.87 -1.43 -15.08
C GLU A 66 1.49 -1.04 -15.64
N LEU A 67 0.80 -0.06 -15.04
CA LEU A 67 -0.47 0.45 -15.57
C LEU A 67 -0.29 1.21 -16.91
N LYS A 68 -1.40 1.45 -17.60
CA LYS A 68 -1.48 2.12 -18.91
C LYS A 68 -1.23 3.63 -18.85
N TRP A 69 -0.01 3.98 -18.45
CA TRP A 69 0.56 5.32 -18.51
C TRP A 69 1.14 5.61 -19.87
N SER A 70 1.08 6.88 -20.28
CA SER A 70 1.99 7.37 -21.32
C SER A 70 3.44 7.31 -20.85
N LYS A 71 4.38 7.41 -21.80
CA LYS A 71 5.82 7.45 -21.49
C LYS A 71 6.20 8.65 -20.58
N ALA A 72 5.50 9.78 -20.70
CA ALA A 72 5.76 10.97 -19.89
C ALA A 72 5.26 10.78 -18.45
N GLU A 73 4.04 10.27 -18.30
CA GLU A 73 3.45 9.92 -17.00
C GLU A 73 4.29 8.88 -16.25
N ARG A 74 4.74 7.82 -16.93
CA ARG A 74 5.60 6.80 -16.32
C ARG A 74 6.91 7.38 -15.78
N LYS A 75 7.54 8.29 -16.52
CA LYS A 75 8.73 9.02 -16.05
C LYS A 75 8.45 9.88 -14.82
N HIS A 76 7.26 10.47 -14.75
CA HIS A 76 6.84 11.24 -13.58
C HIS A 76 6.67 10.36 -12.34
N ILE A 77 6.13 9.15 -12.50
CA ILE A 77 6.04 8.13 -11.44
C ILE A 77 7.43 7.68 -11.01
N GLU A 78 8.33 7.40 -11.96
CA GLU A 78 9.73 7.04 -11.68
C GLU A 78 10.47 8.14 -10.89
N LYS A 79 10.12 9.42 -11.10
CA LYS A 79 10.65 10.55 -10.29
C LYS A 79 10.23 10.43 -8.82
N LEU A 80 8.96 10.11 -8.56
CA LEU A 80 8.45 9.89 -7.20
C LEU A 80 9.09 8.65 -6.57
N GLU A 81 9.15 7.52 -7.28
CA GLU A 81 9.81 6.31 -6.78
C GLU A 81 11.27 6.58 -6.41
N LYS A 82 12.03 7.26 -7.28
CA LYS A 82 13.43 7.61 -7.01
C LYS A 82 13.57 8.49 -5.77
N PHE A 83 12.70 9.48 -5.62
CA PHE A 83 12.68 10.34 -4.42
C PHE A 83 12.33 9.53 -3.17
N TYR A 84 11.30 8.70 -3.24
CA TYR A 84 10.81 7.94 -2.11
C TYR A 84 11.86 6.93 -1.64
N ILE A 85 12.27 6.03 -2.54
CA ILE A 85 13.23 4.96 -2.25
C ILE A 85 14.58 5.54 -1.81
N GLY A 86 15.02 6.65 -2.43
CA GLY A 86 16.27 7.33 -2.10
C GLY A 86 16.30 8.05 -0.74
N ASN A 87 15.17 8.17 -0.03
CA ASN A 87 15.07 8.79 1.30
C ASN A 87 14.40 7.89 2.35
N THR A 88 14.29 6.58 2.08
CA THR A 88 13.65 5.62 2.99
C THR A 88 14.32 5.51 4.36
N ASP A 89 15.64 5.69 4.42
CA ASP A 89 16.41 5.77 5.65
C ASP A 89 15.92 6.88 6.58
N LYS A 90 15.53 8.02 6.00
CA LYS A 90 14.98 9.16 6.74
C LYS A 90 13.51 8.94 7.11
N PHE A 91 12.69 8.51 6.15
CA PHE A 91 11.25 8.28 6.37
C PHE A 91 10.97 7.24 7.45
N PHE A 92 11.80 6.20 7.52
CA PHE A 92 11.67 5.10 8.48
C PHE A 92 12.74 5.14 9.58
N SER A 93 13.34 6.32 9.81
CA SER A 93 14.27 6.54 10.91
C SER A 93 13.58 6.35 12.26
N LYS A 94 14.34 5.81 13.22
CA LYS A 94 13.93 5.77 14.64
C LYS A 94 14.15 7.11 15.34
N ASP A 95 14.95 7.99 14.75
CA ASP A 95 15.14 9.36 15.23
C ASP A 95 13.92 10.20 14.83
N GLU A 96 13.21 10.72 15.83
CA GLU A 96 11.98 11.48 15.64
C GLU A 96 12.22 12.80 14.89
N LYS A 97 13.34 13.48 15.15
CA LYS A 97 13.68 14.74 14.49
C LYS A 97 13.97 14.51 13.02
N VAL A 98 14.77 13.49 12.69
CA VAL A 98 15.06 13.11 11.30
C VAL A 98 13.76 12.76 10.57
N ARG A 99 12.86 12.02 11.24
CA ARG A 99 11.57 11.65 10.66
C ARG A 99 10.68 12.87 10.43
N ALA A 100 10.60 13.81 11.37
CA ALA A 100 9.83 15.05 11.21
C ALA A 100 10.34 15.88 10.03
N GLU A 101 11.66 16.11 9.94
CA GLU A 101 12.28 16.81 8.80
C GLU A 101 12.03 16.09 7.47
N SER A 102 11.98 14.76 7.48
CA SER A 102 11.67 13.97 6.27
C SER A 102 10.22 14.14 5.82
N LEU A 103 9.27 14.35 6.74
CA LEU A 103 7.88 14.61 6.40
C LEU A 103 7.71 15.98 5.72
N GLU A 104 8.41 17.01 6.20
CA GLU A 104 8.43 18.32 5.53
C GLU A 104 9.06 18.24 4.13
N MET A 105 10.11 17.42 3.98
CA MET A 105 10.73 17.16 2.68
C MET A 105 9.77 16.46 1.72
N LEU A 106 9.04 15.45 2.20
CA LEU A 106 8.04 14.74 1.42
C LEU A 106 6.89 15.66 1.03
N ASP A 107 6.40 16.48 1.96
CA ASP A 107 5.35 17.47 1.72
C ASP A 107 5.73 18.40 0.57
N LYS A 108 6.89 19.07 0.68
CA LYS A 108 7.42 19.96 -0.36
C LYS A 108 7.59 19.28 -1.72
N PHE A 109 8.15 18.07 -1.73
CA PHE A 109 8.31 17.32 -2.98
C PHE A 109 6.96 16.96 -3.60
N SER A 110 6.03 16.47 -2.78
CA SER A 110 4.69 16.05 -3.21
C SER A 110 3.90 17.23 -3.76
N ASP A 111 4.08 18.42 -3.19
CA ASP A 111 3.47 19.67 -3.63
C ASP A 111 3.84 20.03 -5.08
N GLU A 112 5.12 19.95 -5.43
CA GLU A 112 5.60 20.20 -6.79
C GLU A 112 5.22 19.06 -7.75
N TRP A 113 5.30 17.82 -7.27
CA TRP A 113 4.99 16.63 -8.06
C TRP A 113 3.51 16.57 -8.44
N THR A 114 2.61 16.88 -7.52
CA THR A 114 1.15 16.90 -7.73
C THR A 114 0.75 18.03 -8.68
N LYS A 115 1.26 19.25 -8.48
CA LYS A 115 1.03 20.37 -9.42
C LYS A 115 1.45 20.03 -10.86
N THR A 116 2.58 19.34 -11.02
CA THR A 116 3.03 18.87 -12.34
C THR A 116 2.06 17.85 -12.92
N ALA A 117 1.61 16.88 -12.12
CA ALA A 117 0.68 15.84 -12.55
C ALA A 117 -0.69 16.40 -12.96
N GLU A 118 -1.23 17.32 -12.18
CA GLU A 118 -2.48 18.01 -12.48
C GLU A 118 -2.36 18.80 -13.79
N LYS A 119 -1.30 19.61 -13.93
CA LYS A 119 -1.15 20.51 -15.06
C LYS A 119 -0.82 19.79 -16.38
N GLU A 120 0.11 18.84 -16.35
CA GLU A 120 0.67 18.25 -17.57
C GLU A 120 -0.06 16.96 -17.99
N PHE A 121 -0.70 16.27 -17.03
CA PHE A 121 -1.37 14.98 -17.29
C PHE A 121 -2.86 14.98 -16.93
N GLY A 122 -3.37 16.07 -16.33
CA GLY A 122 -4.77 16.15 -15.93
C GLY A 122 -5.14 15.17 -14.82
N TRP A 123 -4.18 14.74 -14.00
CA TRP A 123 -4.46 13.76 -12.94
C TRP A 123 -5.38 14.34 -11.88
N SER A 124 -6.39 13.56 -11.49
CA SER A 124 -7.22 13.89 -10.35
C SER A 124 -6.47 13.70 -9.04
N LYS A 125 -6.98 14.31 -7.96
CA LYS A 125 -6.45 14.12 -6.61
C LYS A 125 -6.48 12.66 -6.17
N GLU A 126 -7.50 11.92 -6.60
CA GLU A 126 -7.66 10.50 -6.33
C GLU A 126 -6.57 9.66 -7.01
N ILE A 127 -6.21 9.96 -8.27
CA ILE A 127 -5.08 9.29 -8.93
C ILE A 127 -3.80 9.52 -8.14
N MET A 128 -3.54 10.78 -7.76
CA MET A 128 -2.34 11.14 -7.01
C MET A 128 -2.30 10.48 -5.61
N PHE A 129 -3.45 10.41 -4.94
CA PHE A 129 -3.59 9.72 -3.66
C PHE A 129 -3.27 8.22 -3.78
N HIS A 130 -3.79 7.54 -4.81
CA HIS A 130 -3.51 6.13 -5.05
C HIS A 130 -2.03 5.81 -5.30
N ILE A 131 -1.25 6.81 -5.72
CA ILE A 131 0.17 6.67 -6.03
C ILE A 131 1.04 7.04 -4.82
N ILE A 132 0.74 8.15 -4.13
CA ILE A 132 1.60 8.70 -3.06
C ILE A 132 1.32 8.07 -1.70
N ALA A 133 0.06 7.82 -1.37
CA ALA A 133 -0.37 7.59 0.02
C ALA A 133 -1.07 6.23 0.22
N ASP A 134 -1.70 5.70 -0.81
CA ASP A 134 -2.43 4.43 -0.72
C ASP A 134 -1.52 3.22 -1.01
N GLY A 135 -1.30 2.39 0.01
CA GLY A 135 -0.61 1.11 -0.14
C GLY A 135 -1.44 0.03 -0.87
N GLY A 136 -2.73 0.26 -1.07
CA GLY A 136 -3.68 -0.63 -1.72
C GLY A 136 -3.41 -0.87 -3.20
N GLU A 137 -4.26 -1.70 -3.80
CA GLU A 137 -4.25 -1.95 -5.24
C GLU A 137 -4.67 -0.69 -6.00
N PHE A 138 -4.01 -0.44 -7.13
CA PHE A 138 -4.43 0.56 -8.09
C PHE A 138 -4.35 -0.07 -9.47
N THR A 139 -5.50 -0.23 -10.14
CA THR A 139 -5.61 -1.03 -11.35
C THR A 139 -5.89 -0.17 -12.59
N ASP A 140 -5.70 -0.73 -13.77
CA ASP A 140 -6.07 -0.09 -15.04
C ASP A 140 -7.56 0.29 -15.08
N GLU A 141 -8.44 -0.49 -14.45
CA GLU A 141 -9.86 -0.21 -14.37
C GLU A 141 -10.13 1.04 -13.52
N MET A 142 -9.48 1.14 -12.34
CA MET A 142 -9.58 2.32 -11.48
C MET A 142 -9.01 3.55 -12.19
N LEU A 143 -7.84 3.42 -12.81
CA LEU A 143 -7.22 4.49 -13.59
C LEU A 143 -8.13 4.97 -14.72
N ALA A 144 -8.75 4.05 -15.47
CA ALA A 144 -9.66 4.41 -16.55
C ALA A 144 -10.91 5.14 -16.05
N LYS A 145 -11.44 4.78 -14.87
CA LYS A 145 -12.59 5.46 -14.24
C LYS A 145 -12.23 6.87 -13.77
N LEU A 146 -11.05 7.05 -13.17
CA LEU A 146 -10.62 8.33 -12.61
C LEU A 146 -10.18 9.35 -13.68
N ARG A 147 -10.05 8.93 -14.94
CA ARG A 147 -9.71 9.78 -16.09
C ARG A 147 -10.94 10.29 -16.87
N GLN A 148 -12.14 9.83 -16.52
CA GLN A 148 -13.42 10.25 -17.14
C GLN A 148 -13.96 11.51 -16.47
#